data_AF-A8IXI2-F1
#
_entry.id   AF-A8IXI2-F1
#
_cell.length_a   1.000
_cell.length_b   1.000
_cell.length_c   1.000
_cell.angle_alpha   90.00
_cell.angle_beta   90.00
_cell.angle_gamma   90.00
#
_symmetry.space_group_name_H-M   'P 1'
#
loop_
_entity.id
_entity.type
_entity.pdbx_description
1 polymer ?
#
loop_
_entity_poly.entity_id
_entity_poly.type
_entity_poly.pdbx_seq_one_letter_code
_entity_poly.pdbx_strand_id
1 'polypeptide(L)'
;MEPNRQVQLDQTLKAHTTMVKSTSTRSIKLVNTVGKIEGKKLRYALSGVSHVETETPIKLAQYFGVADKVFKYDTIKDEPTKVDTSNILVQPNVLNIEHRSFVEIVFENQERTTQSWHLDGYSFFAVAVEPGKWTPAKRKNYNLLDAVYRHTIQVYPKCWGAILLTFDNCGMWNIRFEILEKRYLGQQLYVNVGPPELSQRDEYSFPANGFRCGIIQGLPDPQPPRDSL
;
A
#
# COMPACT_ATOMS: atom_id res chain seq x y z
N MET A 1 -4.67 28.97 32.36
CA MET A 1 -4.92 29.55 31.02
C MET A 1 -4.62 28.45 30.02
N GLU A 2 -5.65 27.72 29.58
CA GLU A 2 -5.50 26.75 28.48
C GLU A 2 -5.10 27.50 27.21
N PRO A 3 -4.11 27.03 26.44
CA PRO A 3 -3.89 27.53 25.09
C PRO A 3 -5.19 27.34 24.31
N ASN A 4 -5.68 28.42 23.70
CA ASN A 4 -6.94 28.46 22.98
C ASN A 4 -7.00 27.30 21.97
N ARG A 5 -7.92 26.34 22.18
CA ARG A 5 -8.04 25.08 21.42
C ARG A 5 -8.05 25.30 19.90
N GLN A 6 -8.57 26.45 19.47
CA GLN A 6 -8.58 26.90 18.07
C GLN A 6 -7.18 27.17 17.52
N VAL A 7 -6.29 27.79 18.30
CA VAL A 7 -4.90 28.06 17.93
C VAL A 7 -4.13 26.75 17.79
N GLN A 8 -4.41 25.77 18.63
CA GLN A 8 -3.78 24.45 18.56
C GLN A 8 -4.30 23.65 17.36
N LEU A 9 -5.60 23.72 17.04
CA LEU A 9 -6.18 23.15 15.82
C LEU A 9 -5.61 23.81 14.55
N ASP A 10 -5.50 25.15 14.53
CA ASP A 10 -4.95 25.89 13.40
C ASP A 10 -3.45 25.63 13.21
N GLN A 11 -2.70 25.46 14.30
CA GLN A 11 -1.29 25.06 14.26
C GLN A 11 -1.13 23.62 13.78
N THR A 12 -2.02 22.71 14.21
CA THR A 12 -2.03 21.32 13.74
C THR A 12 -2.38 21.25 12.25
N LEU A 13 -3.38 22.02 11.81
CA LEU A 13 -3.78 22.12 10.40
C LEU A 13 -2.66 22.75 9.55
N LYS A 14 -2.03 23.83 10.02
CA LYS A 14 -0.86 24.45 9.36
C LYS A 14 0.34 23.51 9.33
N ALA A 15 0.61 22.75 10.39
CA ALA A 15 1.66 21.74 10.39
C ALA A 15 1.35 20.63 9.38
N HIS A 16 0.09 20.19 9.29
CA HIS A 16 -0.36 19.22 8.29
C HIS A 16 -0.18 19.76 6.86
N THR A 17 -0.64 20.99 6.60
CA THR A 17 -0.50 21.64 5.27
C THR A 17 0.96 21.94 4.91
N THR A 18 1.81 22.23 5.89
CA THR A 18 3.24 22.51 5.67
C THR A 18 4.03 21.23 5.42
N MET A 19 3.72 20.14 6.14
CA MET A 19 4.28 18.81 5.88
C MET A 19 3.95 18.34 4.45
N VAL A 20 2.71 18.53 4.00
CA VAL A 20 2.27 18.26 2.62
C VAL A 20 3.07 19.05 1.57
N LYS A 21 3.69 20.18 1.95
CA LYS A 21 4.42 21.07 1.03
C LYS A 21 5.94 20.82 0.98
N SER A 22 6.53 20.14 1.97
CA SER A 22 7.98 19.87 2.05
C SER A 22 8.38 18.42 1.76
N THR A 23 7.45 17.46 1.81
CA THR A 23 7.67 16.10 1.30
C THR A 23 7.20 15.99 -0.14
N SER A 24 8.03 15.46 -1.04
CA SER A 24 7.60 15.06 -2.38
C SER A 24 6.40 14.12 -2.25
N THR A 25 5.20 14.59 -2.63
CA THR A 25 3.99 13.75 -2.61
C THR A 25 4.10 12.72 -3.72
N ARG A 26 4.37 11.45 -3.36
CA ARG A 26 4.33 10.34 -4.33
C ARG A 26 2.85 10.02 -4.61
N SER A 27 2.47 9.98 -5.88
CA SER A 27 1.11 9.63 -6.32
C SER A 27 1.13 8.28 -7.00
N ILE A 28 0.38 7.32 -6.47
CA ILE A 28 0.32 5.94 -6.96
C ILE A 28 -1.09 5.66 -7.45
N LYS A 29 -1.22 5.25 -8.71
CA LYS A 29 -2.50 4.89 -9.33
C LYS A 29 -2.58 3.38 -9.51
N LEU A 30 -3.51 2.78 -8.77
CA LEU A 30 -3.83 1.36 -8.80
C LEU A 30 -4.99 1.12 -9.76
N VAL A 31 -4.68 0.56 -10.92
CA VAL A 31 -5.67 0.24 -11.95
C VAL A 31 -6.01 -1.24 -11.85
N ASN A 32 -7.28 -1.55 -11.57
CA ASN A 32 -7.71 -2.94 -11.57
C ASN A 32 -7.74 -3.49 -13.01
N THR A 33 -7.16 -4.68 -13.18
CA THR A 33 -7.09 -5.40 -14.45
C THR A 33 -7.46 -6.86 -14.27
N VAL A 34 -8.09 -7.42 -15.31
CA VAL A 34 -8.49 -8.82 -15.35
C VAL A 34 -7.92 -9.43 -16.61
N GLY A 35 -7.30 -10.59 -16.49
CA GLY A 35 -6.72 -11.30 -17.63
C GLY A 35 -6.64 -12.80 -17.40
N LYS A 36 -6.16 -13.52 -18.41
CA LYS A 36 -5.95 -14.96 -18.32
C LYS A 36 -4.47 -15.27 -18.54
N ILE A 37 -3.90 -16.13 -17.71
CA ILE A 37 -2.59 -16.72 -17.96
C ILE A 37 -2.77 -17.84 -18.98
N GLU A 38 -1.98 -17.79 -20.06
CA GLU A 38 -1.99 -18.79 -21.14
C GLU A 38 -3.39 -19.09 -21.69
N GLY A 39 -4.28 -18.08 -21.67
CA GLY A 39 -5.67 -18.20 -22.14
C GLY A 39 -6.60 -19.07 -21.29
N LYS A 40 -6.12 -19.71 -20.20
CA LYS A 40 -6.88 -20.70 -19.42
C LYS A 40 -7.25 -20.24 -18.01
N LYS A 41 -6.29 -19.69 -17.25
CA LYS A 41 -6.50 -19.39 -15.81
C LYS A 41 -6.79 -17.91 -15.61
N LEU A 42 -8.01 -17.59 -15.13
CA LEU A 42 -8.41 -16.23 -14.77
C LEU A 42 -7.55 -15.70 -13.62
N ARG A 43 -7.10 -14.45 -13.73
CA ARG A 43 -6.41 -13.72 -12.66
C ARG A 43 -6.94 -12.30 -12.58
N TYR A 44 -6.90 -11.77 -11.36
CA TYR A 44 -7.07 -10.35 -11.10
C TYR A 44 -5.71 -9.76 -10.77
N ALA A 45 -5.50 -8.52 -11.22
CA ALA A 45 -4.20 -7.87 -11.18
C ALA A 45 -4.36 -6.38 -10.89
N LEU A 46 -3.34 -5.83 -10.24
CA LEU A 46 -3.15 -4.40 -10.07
C LEU A 46 -2.09 -3.93 -11.06
N SER A 47 -2.50 -3.06 -11.98
CA SER A 47 -1.62 -2.48 -12.99
C SER A 47 -0.83 -3.54 -13.79
N GLY A 48 -1.44 -4.70 -14.06
CA GLY A 48 -0.88 -5.79 -14.87
C GLY A 48 -0.14 -6.87 -14.08
N VAL A 49 0.02 -6.68 -12.77
CA VAL A 49 0.64 -7.65 -11.87
C VAL A 49 -0.41 -8.31 -10.98
N SER A 50 -0.52 -9.63 -11.06
CA SER A 50 -1.36 -10.47 -10.21
C SER A 50 -0.51 -11.05 -9.09
N HIS A 51 -0.84 -10.71 -7.85
CA HIS A 51 -0.06 -11.13 -6.69
C HIS A 51 -0.18 -12.64 -6.46
N VAL A 52 0.92 -13.27 -6.07
CA VAL A 52 0.95 -14.64 -5.58
C VAL A 52 1.76 -14.70 -4.30
N GLU A 53 1.24 -15.42 -3.31
CA GLU A 53 1.97 -15.70 -2.07
C GLU A 53 3.12 -16.69 -2.35
N THR A 54 4.24 -16.49 -1.66
CA THR A 54 5.44 -17.33 -1.77
C THR A 54 5.55 -18.30 -0.61
N GLU A 55 6.29 -19.39 -0.79
CA GLU A 55 6.56 -20.36 0.29
C GLU A 55 7.22 -19.70 1.52
N THR A 56 8.07 -18.69 1.26
CA THR A 56 8.61 -17.80 2.29
C THR A 56 7.78 -16.53 2.33
N PRO A 57 7.12 -16.19 3.46
CA PRO A 57 6.35 -14.95 3.58
C PRO A 57 7.23 -13.73 3.28
N ILE A 58 6.74 -12.81 2.46
CA ILE A 58 7.52 -11.66 1.98
C ILE A 58 8.11 -10.80 3.10
N LYS A 59 7.40 -10.66 4.23
CA LYS A 59 7.88 -9.93 5.40
C LYS A 59 9.09 -10.62 6.03
N LEU A 60 9.04 -11.95 6.12
CA LEU A 60 10.14 -12.74 6.67
C LEU A 60 11.32 -12.79 5.69
N ALA A 61 11.06 -12.90 4.39
CA ALA A 61 12.10 -12.82 3.38
C ALA A 61 12.87 -11.49 3.48
N GLN A 62 12.16 -10.38 3.65
CA GLN A 62 12.76 -9.08 3.91
C GLN A 62 13.55 -9.06 5.22
N TYR A 63 12.94 -9.49 6.32
CA TYR A 63 13.54 -9.42 7.66
C TYR A 63 14.84 -10.23 7.75
N PHE A 64 14.90 -11.39 7.09
CA PHE A 64 16.08 -12.27 7.04
C PHE A 64 17.10 -11.88 5.94
N GLY A 65 16.90 -10.74 5.25
CA GLY A 65 17.85 -10.26 4.24
C GLY A 65 17.92 -11.10 2.97
N VAL A 66 16.84 -11.81 2.63
CA VAL A 66 16.74 -12.69 1.44
C VAL A 66 15.60 -12.27 0.50
N ALA A 67 15.19 -11.00 0.56
CA ALA A 67 14.10 -10.45 -0.25
C ALA A 67 14.33 -10.62 -1.75
N ASP A 68 15.57 -10.39 -2.21
CA ASP A 68 16.00 -10.49 -3.61
C ASP A 68 15.76 -11.87 -4.24
N LYS A 69 15.72 -12.92 -3.41
CA LYS A 69 15.41 -14.30 -3.82
C LYS A 69 13.91 -14.59 -3.90
N VAL A 70 13.06 -13.75 -3.30
CA VAL A 70 11.62 -14.01 -3.13
C VAL A 70 10.76 -13.04 -3.93
N PHE A 71 11.10 -11.76 -3.94
CA PHE A 71 10.30 -10.73 -4.60
C PHE A 71 11.15 -9.54 -5.07
N LYS A 72 10.52 -8.67 -5.87
CA LYS A 72 11.10 -7.41 -6.33
C LYS A 72 10.22 -6.25 -5.84
N TYR A 73 10.87 -5.16 -5.48
CA TYR A 73 10.17 -3.90 -5.18
C TYR A 73 9.72 -3.20 -6.47
N ASP A 74 8.66 -2.40 -6.34
CA ASP A 74 8.16 -1.45 -7.35
C ASP A 74 7.96 -2.07 -8.73
N THR A 75 7.33 -3.24 -8.75
CA THR A 75 7.04 -3.98 -9.99
C THR A 75 5.89 -3.37 -10.79
N ILE A 76 5.11 -2.49 -10.18
CA ILE A 76 4.09 -1.66 -10.83
C ILE A 76 4.57 -0.22 -10.91
N LYS A 77 4.23 0.46 -11.99
CA LYS A 77 4.50 1.90 -12.14
C LYS A 77 3.48 2.71 -11.35
N ASP A 78 3.91 3.83 -10.80
CA ASP A 78 3.05 4.79 -10.11
C ASP A 78 1.94 5.33 -11.03
N GLU A 79 2.27 5.64 -12.28
CA GLU A 79 1.30 6.08 -13.29
C GLU A 79 1.28 5.16 -14.52
N PRO A 80 0.50 4.07 -14.50
CA PRO A 80 0.33 3.23 -15.68
C PRO A 80 -0.41 4.01 -16.78
N THR A 81 0.19 4.10 -17.97
CA THR A 81 -0.38 4.73 -19.17
C THR A 81 -1.27 3.77 -19.97
N LYS A 82 -0.80 2.53 -20.15
CA LYS A 82 -1.58 1.43 -20.74
C LYS A 82 -1.15 0.14 -20.05
N VAL A 83 -2.12 -0.55 -19.44
CA VAL A 83 -1.86 -1.85 -18.82
C VAL A 83 -2.22 -2.92 -19.84
N ASP A 84 -1.23 -3.72 -20.24
CA ASP A 84 -1.47 -4.88 -21.09
C ASP A 84 -2.14 -5.98 -20.26
N THR A 85 -3.39 -6.32 -20.61
CA THR A 85 -4.16 -7.37 -19.95
C THR A 85 -4.04 -8.72 -20.67
N SER A 86 -3.33 -8.77 -21.80
CA SER A 86 -3.14 -10.01 -22.57
C SER A 86 -2.14 -10.95 -21.91
N ASN A 87 -1.14 -10.40 -21.21
CA ASN A 87 -0.13 -11.12 -20.46
C ASN A 87 -0.01 -10.59 -19.03
N ILE A 88 -0.88 -11.07 -18.14
CA ILE A 88 -0.79 -10.76 -16.71
C ILE A 88 0.47 -11.38 -16.12
N LEU A 89 1.31 -10.57 -15.49
CA LEU A 89 2.50 -11.02 -14.79
C LEU A 89 2.10 -11.54 -13.40
N VAL A 90 2.44 -12.79 -13.09
CA VAL A 90 2.17 -13.39 -11.78
C VAL A 90 3.44 -13.42 -10.94
N GLN A 91 3.47 -12.66 -9.86
CA GLN A 91 4.60 -12.60 -8.94
C GLN A 91 4.17 -11.87 -7.65
N PRO A 92 4.95 -11.96 -6.56
CA PRO A 92 4.74 -11.09 -5.43
C PRO A 92 4.84 -9.62 -5.84
N ASN A 93 3.88 -8.82 -5.37
CA ASN A 93 3.77 -7.41 -5.67
C ASN A 93 3.99 -6.58 -4.40
N VAL A 94 5.11 -5.86 -4.35
CA VAL A 94 5.51 -5.04 -3.21
C VAL A 94 5.90 -3.64 -3.67
N LEU A 95 5.23 -2.62 -3.17
CA LEU A 95 5.58 -1.22 -3.31
C LEU A 95 6.58 -0.83 -2.22
N ASN A 96 7.63 -0.08 -2.57
CA ASN A 96 8.57 0.42 -1.58
C ASN A 96 8.30 1.89 -1.28
N ILE A 97 7.96 2.22 -0.05
CA ILE A 97 7.62 3.59 0.38
C ILE A 97 8.61 4.07 1.43
N GLU A 98 9.02 5.32 1.32
CA GLU A 98 9.90 5.97 2.27
C GLU A 98 9.17 6.26 3.59
N HIS A 99 9.82 6.03 4.72
CA HIS A 99 9.27 6.29 6.05
C HIS A 99 8.90 7.77 6.22
N ARG A 100 7.71 8.02 6.76
CA ARG A 100 7.10 9.36 6.96
C ARG A 100 6.89 10.16 5.69
N SER A 101 6.89 9.51 4.52
CA SER A 101 6.46 10.15 3.28
C SER A 101 4.94 10.31 3.22
N PHE A 102 4.50 11.43 2.67
CA PHE A 102 3.10 11.69 2.37
C PHE A 102 2.76 11.16 0.96
N VAL A 103 1.73 10.31 0.88
CA VAL A 103 1.41 9.55 -0.33
C VAL A 103 -0.06 9.72 -0.69
N GLU A 104 -0.31 9.85 -1.99
CA GLU A 104 -1.65 9.76 -2.59
C GLU A 104 -1.80 8.40 -3.25
N ILE A 105 -2.86 7.66 -2.93
CA ILE A 105 -3.22 6.42 -3.63
C ILE A 105 -4.56 6.62 -4.31
N VAL A 106 -4.58 6.43 -5.63
CA VAL A 106 -5.77 6.51 -6.48
C VAL A 106 -6.16 5.11 -6.93
N PHE A 107 -7.36 4.69 -6.60
CA PHE A 107 -7.95 3.43 -7.04
C PHE A 107 -8.85 3.69 -8.26
N GLU A 108 -8.56 3.07 -9.40
CA GLU A 108 -9.44 3.13 -10.57
C GLU A 108 -10.31 1.87 -10.69
N ASN A 109 -11.62 2.04 -10.61
CA ASN A 109 -12.59 0.98 -10.84
C ASN A 109 -13.17 1.02 -12.26
N GLN A 110 -12.56 0.23 -13.15
CA GLN A 110 -13.06 0.07 -14.51
C GLN A 110 -14.14 -1.02 -14.64
N GLU A 111 -14.51 -1.69 -13.54
CA GLU A 111 -15.49 -2.77 -13.55
C GLU A 111 -16.95 -2.27 -13.42
N ARG A 112 -17.90 -3.21 -13.47
CA ARG A 112 -19.33 -2.99 -13.23
C ARG A 112 -19.75 -3.25 -11.78
N THR A 113 -18.82 -3.67 -10.92
CA THR A 113 -19.07 -4.01 -9.52
C THR A 113 -18.33 -3.05 -8.60
N THR A 114 -18.88 -2.78 -7.42
CA THR A 114 -18.20 -1.97 -6.40
C THR A 114 -16.95 -2.69 -5.91
N GLN A 115 -15.88 -1.93 -5.76
CA GLN A 115 -14.62 -2.39 -5.20
C GLN A 115 -14.49 -1.95 -3.75
N SER A 116 -13.97 -2.81 -2.88
CA SER A 116 -13.70 -2.48 -1.47
C SER A 116 -12.23 -2.76 -1.20
N TRP A 117 -11.47 -1.70 -0.94
CA TRP A 117 -10.03 -1.75 -0.71
C TRP A 117 -9.71 -1.48 0.75
N HIS A 118 -8.95 -2.36 1.36
CA HIS A 118 -8.47 -2.25 2.73
C HIS A 118 -6.95 -2.10 2.77
N LEU A 119 -6.46 -1.29 3.70
CA LEU A 119 -5.03 -1.14 4.00
C LEU A 119 -4.78 -1.57 5.45
N ASP A 120 -3.99 -2.62 5.63
CA ASP A 120 -3.57 -3.08 6.95
C ASP A 120 -2.59 -2.05 7.59
N GLY A 121 -2.62 -1.93 8.92
CA GLY A 121 -1.65 -1.13 9.69
C GLY A 121 -1.82 0.39 9.66
N TYR A 122 -2.78 0.90 8.88
CA TYR A 122 -3.00 2.34 8.71
C TYR A 122 -4.48 2.73 8.71
N SER A 123 -4.72 3.97 9.11
CA SER A 123 -5.89 4.75 8.68
C SER A 123 -5.45 5.73 7.59
N PHE A 124 -6.35 6.07 6.68
CA PHE A 124 -6.13 7.06 5.62
C PHE A 124 -7.31 8.01 5.51
N PHE A 125 -7.08 9.21 4.98
CA PHE A 125 -8.13 10.16 4.64
C PHE A 125 -8.73 9.80 3.29
N ALA A 126 -10.03 9.48 3.24
CA ALA A 126 -10.74 9.28 1.99
C ALA A 126 -11.19 10.65 1.45
N VAL A 127 -10.45 11.19 0.46
CA VAL A 127 -10.60 12.59 0.05
C VAL A 127 -11.55 12.80 -1.12
N ALA A 128 -11.78 11.79 -1.95
CA ALA A 128 -12.75 11.86 -3.04
C ALA A 128 -13.14 10.47 -3.56
N VAL A 129 -14.38 10.36 -4.04
CA VAL A 129 -14.85 9.28 -4.91
C VAL A 129 -15.72 9.92 -5.98
N GLU A 130 -15.34 9.77 -7.25
CA GLU A 130 -16.07 10.39 -8.37
C GLU A 130 -16.19 9.45 -9.58
N PRO A 131 -17.24 9.63 -10.40
CA PRO A 131 -17.38 8.92 -11.66
C PRO A 131 -16.30 9.32 -12.68
N GLY A 132 -16.01 8.38 -13.59
CA GLY A 132 -15.09 8.57 -14.71
C GLY A 132 -13.66 8.12 -14.42
N LYS A 133 -12.72 8.71 -15.16
CA LYS A 133 -11.29 8.42 -15.04
C LYS A 133 -10.61 9.54 -14.24
N TRP A 134 -9.72 9.15 -13.33
CA TRP A 134 -8.96 10.14 -12.57
C TRP A 134 -7.92 10.83 -13.45
N THR A 135 -7.72 12.12 -13.22
CA THR A 135 -6.60 12.91 -13.76
C THR A 135 -6.06 13.82 -12.66
N PRO A 136 -4.79 14.27 -12.73
CA PRO A 136 -4.22 15.21 -11.77
C PRO A 136 -5.09 16.46 -11.51
N ALA A 137 -5.83 16.92 -12.52
CA ALA A 137 -6.74 18.07 -12.41
C ALA A 137 -7.92 17.85 -11.44
N LYS A 138 -8.24 16.59 -11.09
CA LYS A 138 -9.30 16.23 -10.14
C LYS A 138 -8.95 16.53 -8.68
N ARG A 139 -7.68 16.80 -8.35
CA ARG A 139 -7.27 17.20 -6.99
C ARG A 139 -7.98 18.44 -6.47
N LYS A 140 -8.45 19.31 -7.38
CA LYS A 140 -9.28 20.48 -7.03
C LYS A 140 -10.61 20.12 -6.34
N ASN A 141 -11.07 18.88 -6.50
CA ASN A 141 -12.31 18.39 -5.91
C ASN A 141 -12.07 17.61 -4.61
N TYR A 142 -10.83 17.46 -4.16
CA TYR A 142 -10.52 16.71 -2.94
C TYR A 142 -11.08 17.46 -1.74
N ASN A 143 -11.72 16.72 -0.83
CA ASN A 143 -11.98 17.22 0.50
C ASN A 143 -10.67 17.23 1.29
N LEU A 144 -10.07 18.41 1.44
CA LEU A 144 -8.84 18.62 2.19
C LEU A 144 -9.08 19.28 3.57
N LEU A 145 -10.34 19.50 3.94
CA LEU A 145 -10.71 20.19 5.18
C LEU A 145 -11.10 19.19 6.27
N ASP A 146 -12.02 18.28 5.97
CA ASP A 146 -12.65 17.40 6.94
C ASP A 146 -12.87 15.97 6.41
N ALA A 147 -11.96 15.50 5.55
CA ALA A 147 -11.99 14.12 5.08
C ALA A 147 -11.98 13.13 6.25
N VAL A 148 -12.83 12.12 6.17
CA VAL A 148 -12.97 11.09 7.22
C VAL A 148 -11.81 10.10 7.11
N TYR A 149 -11.20 9.78 8.26
CA TYR A 149 -10.21 8.71 8.34
C TYR A 149 -10.91 7.33 8.29
N ARG A 150 -10.39 6.41 7.49
CA ARG A 150 -10.91 5.05 7.29
C ARG A 150 -9.77 4.06 7.10
N HIS A 151 -10.08 2.76 7.23
CA HIS A 151 -9.17 1.66 6.84
C HIS A 151 -9.60 1.01 5.52
N THR A 152 -10.84 1.25 5.11
CA THR A 152 -11.44 0.67 3.91
C THR A 152 -12.17 1.73 3.10
N ILE A 153 -11.97 1.74 1.79
CA ILE A 153 -12.66 2.63 0.84
C ILE A 153 -13.43 1.81 -0.20
N GLN A 154 -14.67 2.22 -0.46
CA GLN A 154 -15.48 1.68 -1.54
C GLN A 154 -15.35 2.55 -2.79
N VAL A 155 -15.04 1.93 -3.93
CA VAL A 155 -14.97 2.60 -5.23
C VAL A 155 -16.04 2.03 -6.14
N TYR A 156 -17.03 2.85 -6.45
CA TYR A 156 -18.21 2.45 -7.23
C TYR A 156 -17.87 2.07 -8.69
N PRO A 157 -18.77 1.35 -9.39
CA PRO A 157 -18.59 1.01 -10.79
C PRO A 157 -18.27 2.22 -11.66
N LYS A 158 -17.25 2.13 -12.51
CA LYS A 158 -16.81 3.20 -13.41
C LYS A 158 -16.42 4.51 -12.71
N CYS A 159 -16.02 4.41 -11.44
CA CYS A 159 -15.52 5.53 -10.64
C CYS A 159 -14.04 5.35 -10.29
N TRP A 160 -13.47 6.39 -9.70
CA TRP A 160 -12.20 6.35 -9.01
C TRP A 160 -12.38 6.80 -7.56
N GLY A 161 -11.48 6.38 -6.68
CA GLY A 161 -11.38 6.85 -5.31
C GLY A 161 -9.95 7.27 -5.00
N ALA A 162 -9.76 8.32 -4.22
CA ALA A 162 -8.45 8.78 -3.79
C ALA A 162 -8.35 8.81 -2.26
N ILE A 163 -7.20 8.37 -1.76
CA ILE A 163 -6.85 8.43 -0.35
C ILE A 163 -5.53 9.18 -0.17
N LEU A 164 -5.41 9.88 0.95
CA LEU A 164 -4.18 10.54 1.40
C LEU A 164 -3.76 9.96 2.74
N LEU A 165 -2.49 9.67 2.91
CA LEU A 165 -1.92 9.19 4.17
C LEU A 165 -0.42 9.46 4.25
N THR A 166 0.09 9.41 5.48
CA THR A 166 1.53 9.37 5.74
C THR A 166 1.92 7.94 6.13
N PHE A 167 2.97 7.39 5.52
CA PHE A 167 3.47 6.06 5.88
C PHE A 167 4.49 6.15 7.02
N ASP A 168 4.00 6.30 8.25
CA ASP A 168 4.80 6.49 9.48
C ASP A 168 5.03 5.22 10.31
N ASN A 169 4.40 4.10 9.94
CA ASN A 169 4.51 2.80 10.60
C ASN A 169 5.37 1.83 9.75
N CYS A 170 6.60 1.58 10.19
CA CYS A 170 7.54 0.71 9.47
C CYS A 170 7.06 -0.74 9.48
N GLY A 171 7.23 -1.43 8.35
CA GLY A 171 6.78 -2.82 8.21
C GLY A 171 6.35 -3.18 6.80
N MET A 172 5.60 -4.27 6.69
CA MET A 172 5.05 -4.79 5.43
C MET A 172 3.53 -4.89 5.55
N TRP A 173 2.82 -4.06 4.82
CA TRP A 173 1.39 -3.82 5.01
C TRP A 173 0.60 -4.17 3.77
N ASN A 174 -0.46 -4.97 3.91
CA ASN A 174 -1.24 -5.44 2.77
C ASN A 174 -2.25 -4.38 2.32
N ILE A 175 -2.26 -4.07 1.02
CA ILE A 175 -3.38 -3.39 0.35
C ILE A 175 -4.14 -4.46 -0.42
N ARG A 176 -5.37 -4.74 -0.01
CA ARG A 176 -6.14 -5.84 -0.56
C ARG A 176 -7.56 -5.49 -0.92
N PHE A 177 -8.07 -6.29 -1.83
CA PHE A 177 -9.48 -6.38 -2.10
C PHE A 177 -10.20 -7.19 -1.03
N GLU A 178 -11.31 -6.67 -0.52
CA GLU A 178 -12.08 -7.35 0.53
C GLU A 178 -12.89 -8.55 0.01
N ILE A 179 -13.23 -8.60 -1.28
CA ILE A 179 -13.81 -9.81 -1.89
C ILE A 179 -12.73 -10.89 -2.02
N LEU A 180 -12.91 -11.96 -1.25
CA LEU A 180 -11.91 -13.02 -1.05
C LEU A 180 -11.54 -13.73 -2.36
N GLU A 181 -12.50 -13.98 -3.23
CA GLU A 181 -12.29 -14.67 -4.50
C GLU A 181 -11.33 -13.90 -5.40
N LYS A 182 -11.49 -12.57 -5.47
CA LYS A 182 -10.59 -11.73 -6.27
C LYS A 182 -9.22 -11.59 -5.63
N ARG A 183 -9.17 -11.48 -4.30
CA ARG A 183 -7.93 -11.48 -3.51
C ARG A 183 -7.11 -12.75 -3.75
N TYR A 184 -7.76 -13.92 -3.65
CA TYR A 184 -7.16 -15.23 -3.92
C TYR A 184 -6.62 -15.34 -5.35
N LEU A 185 -7.32 -14.74 -6.31
CA LEU A 185 -6.89 -14.66 -7.71
C LEU A 185 -5.86 -13.56 -7.99
N GLY A 186 -5.33 -12.90 -6.95
CA GLY A 186 -4.16 -12.01 -7.00
C GLY A 186 -4.44 -10.51 -6.89
N GLN A 187 -5.67 -10.11 -6.54
CA GLN A 187 -6.04 -8.70 -6.38
C GLN A 187 -5.59 -8.14 -5.01
N GLN A 188 -4.29 -8.08 -4.80
CA GLN A 188 -3.66 -7.48 -3.63
C GLN A 188 -2.23 -7.05 -3.97
N LEU A 189 -1.64 -6.26 -3.10
CA LEU A 189 -0.21 -5.97 -3.07
C LEU A 189 0.20 -5.68 -1.63
N TYR A 190 1.49 -5.54 -1.40
CA TYR A 190 2.01 -5.09 -0.12
C TYR A 190 2.77 -3.78 -0.27
N VAL A 191 2.79 -3.00 0.79
CA VAL A 191 3.58 -1.80 0.94
C VAL A 191 4.65 -2.09 1.96
N ASN A 192 5.90 -2.03 1.53
CA ASN A 192 7.03 -1.95 2.42
C ASN A 192 7.25 -0.51 2.85
N VAL A 193 7.38 -0.29 4.15
CA VAL A 193 7.88 0.95 4.74
C VAL A 193 9.15 0.57 5.50
N GLY A 194 10.29 0.80 4.85
CA GLY A 194 11.59 0.47 5.44
C GLY A 194 11.92 1.40 6.60
N PRO A 195 12.44 0.90 7.74
CA PRO A 195 12.84 1.77 8.83
C PRO A 195 14.15 2.50 8.47
N PRO A 196 14.35 3.74 8.95
CA PRO A 196 15.61 4.45 8.77
C PRO A 196 16.77 3.75 9.50
N GLU A 197 16.47 3.07 10.60
CA GLU A 197 17.43 2.36 11.45
C GLU A 197 16.83 1.02 11.92
N LEU A 198 17.67 0.02 12.18
CA LEU A 198 17.21 -1.29 12.69
C LEU A 198 16.94 -1.24 14.20
N SER A 199 15.88 -0.52 14.60
CA SER A 199 15.46 -0.36 16.00
C SER A 199 14.11 -1.02 16.31
N GLN A 200 13.91 -1.47 17.55
CA GLN A 200 12.60 -1.96 18.03
C GLN A 200 11.54 -0.86 18.09
N ARG A 201 11.95 0.41 18.15
CA ARG A 201 11.04 1.55 18.06
C ARG A 201 10.31 1.60 16.73
N ASP A 202 11.03 1.29 15.65
CA ASP A 202 10.48 1.39 14.30
C ASP A 202 9.80 0.09 13.90
N GLU A 203 10.40 -1.06 14.19
CA GLU A 203 9.74 -2.36 13.99
C GLU A 203 10.29 -3.42 14.95
N TYR A 204 9.40 -4.25 15.48
CA TYR A 204 9.73 -5.30 16.44
C TYR A 204 10.68 -6.36 15.89
N SER A 205 11.46 -6.95 16.80
CA SER A 205 12.28 -8.12 16.52
C SER A 205 11.40 -9.34 16.20
N PHE A 206 11.91 -10.24 15.36
CA PHE A 206 11.27 -11.52 15.11
C PHE A 206 11.11 -12.31 16.43
N PRO A 207 9.92 -12.87 16.72
CA PRO A 207 9.70 -13.63 17.95
C PRO A 207 10.63 -14.85 18.03
N ALA A 208 11.17 -15.14 19.22
CA ALA A 208 12.08 -16.27 19.44
C ALA A 208 11.46 -17.64 19.07
N ASN A 209 10.14 -17.77 19.19
CA ASN A 209 9.36 -18.95 18.81
C ASN A 209 8.61 -18.76 17.47
N GLY A 210 9.00 -17.78 16.66
CA GLY A 210 8.38 -17.52 15.38
C GLY A 210 8.60 -18.66 14.38
N PHE A 211 7.53 -19.05 13.69
CA PHE A 211 7.61 -20.10 12.67
C PHE A 211 8.45 -19.63 11.47
N ARG A 212 9.32 -20.53 10.99
CA ARG A 212 10.16 -20.32 9.80
C ARG A 212 9.74 -21.33 8.73
N CYS A 213 9.67 -20.89 7.48
CA CYS A 213 9.30 -21.73 6.33
C CYS A 213 10.03 -21.29 5.06
N GLY A 214 10.02 -22.17 4.04
CA GLY A 214 10.75 -21.92 2.80
C GLY A 214 12.25 -21.71 3.03
N ILE A 215 12.84 -20.71 2.39
CA ILE A 215 14.30 -20.53 2.36
C ILE A 215 14.90 -20.05 3.69
N ILE A 216 14.08 -19.72 4.69
CA ILE A 216 14.54 -19.24 6.01
C ILE A 216 14.55 -20.31 7.10
N GLN A 217 14.08 -21.53 6.82
CA GLN A 217 13.87 -22.59 7.84
C GLN A 217 15.15 -22.99 8.61
N GLY A 218 16.34 -22.75 8.04
CA GLY A 218 17.63 -23.05 8.68
C GLY A 218 18.56 -21.85 8.83
N LEU A 219 18.09 -20.63 8.56
CA LEU A 219 18.95 -19.44 8.69
C LEU A 219 19.14 -19.08 10.16
N PRO A 220 20.33 -18.55 10.55
CA PRO A 220 20.50 -17.95 11.86
C PRO A 220 19.55 -16.75 12.01
N ASP A 221 19.21 -16.40 13.25
CA ASP A 221 18.46 -15.16 13.49
C ASP A 221 19.27 -13.97 12.95
N PRO A 222 18.63 -13.06 12.19
CA PRO A 222 19.32 -11.98 11.53
C PRO A 222 19.77 -10.96 12.58
N GLN A 223 21.06 -11.00 12.93
CA GLN A 223 21.78 -10.02 13.78
C GLN A 223 21.22 -9.95 15.23
N PRO A 224 21.91 -9.36 16.23
CA PRO A 224 21.36 -9.28 17.59
C PRO A 224 19.97 -8.64 17.58
N PRO A 225 19.12 -8.94 18.60
CA PRO A 225 17.81 -8.31 18.73
C PRO A 225 17.95 -6.81 18.49
N ARG A 226 17.07 -6.23 17.67
CA ARG A 226 17.12 -4.79 17.39
C ARG A 226 17.24 -4.05 18.72
N ASP A 227 18.06 -3.01 18.75
CA ASP A 227 18.36 -2.33 20.01
C ASP A 227 17.05 -1.86 20.65
N SER A 228 16.82 -2.28 21.90
CA SER A 228 15.85 -1.65 22.76
C SER A 228 16.45 -0.30 23.13
N LEU A 229 16.00 0.76 22.47
CA LEU A 229 16.33 2.13 22.86
C LEU A 229 16.07 2.38 24.35
#